data_AF-A0A948NEP4-F1
#
_entry.id   AF-A0A948NEP4-F1
#
_cell.length_a   1.000
_cell.length_b   1.000
_cell.length_c   1.000
_cell.angle_alpha   90.00
_cell.angle_beta   90.00
_cell.angle_gamma   90.00
#
_symmetry.space_group_name_H-M   'P 1'
#
loop_
_entity.id
_entity.type
_entity.pdbx_description
1 polymer ?
#
loop_
_entity_poly.entity_id
_entity_poly.type
_entity_poly.pdbx_seq_one_letter_code
_entity_poly.pdbx_strand_id
1 'polypeptide(L)'
;MPYNLDRIKVTIKTNRHDNEGIFHIDTLDLYQARSREAFSEACAKYLKVKSSDVMADLNVLIGLLEKERVEMLKEKNKVEVKPMSDIEKQEALDVLADKDLVKRIIEDFDRIGLVGESKNKLIGYLSVISRLLPDPMGLLILSRSGAGKTSLQDAVCKFVPEESLIQYTRLTGQSLFYRDKNALKNKVLAIEEEEGMTDALYSIRTLQSSQKLSIASTRTDAKT
;
A
#
# COMPACT_ATOMS: atom_id res chain seq x y z
N MET A 1 -5.98 8.50 3.53
CA MET A 1 -6.80 9.29 2.59
C MET A 1 -6.72 8.61 1.25
N PRO A 2 -7.78 7.94 0.77
CA PRO A 2 -7.75 7.33 -0.55
C PRO A 2 -7.56 8.46 -1.57
N TYR A 3 -6.53 8.36 -2.39
CA TYR A 3 -6.22 9.37 -3.39
C TYR A 3 -7.41 9.42 -4.35
N ASN A 4 -8.19 10.49 -4.23
CA ASN A 4 -9.44 10.66 -4.94
C ASN A 4 -9.13 10.77 -6.44
N LEU A 5 -9.23 9.64 -7.15
CA LEU A 5 -9.07 9.52 -8.59
C LEU A 5 -10.18 10.25 -9.36
N ASP A 6 -11.13 10.88 -8.68
CA ASP A 6 -12.23 11.61 -9.29
C ASP A 6 -11.97 13.13 -9.38
N ARG A 7 -10.77 13.59 -8.98
CA ARG A 7 -10.38 15.01 -9.06
C ARG A 7 -8.89 15.23 -9.37
N ILE A 8 -8.61 16.24 -10.19
CA ILE A 8 -7.27 16.82 -10.39
C ILE A 8 -7.35 18.31 -10.08
N LYS A 9 -7.27 18.65 -8.79
CA LYS A 9 -7.20 20.05 -8.36
C LYS A 9 -5.77 20.56 -8.47
N VAL A 10 -5.56 21.57 -9.31
CA VAL A 10 -4.25 22.18 -9.56
C VAL A 10 -4.37 23.70 -9.62
N THR A 11 -3.28 24.38 -9.28
CA THR A 11 -3.14 25.82 -9.52
C THR A 11 -2.32 25.99 -10.80
N ILE A 12 -2.91 26.58 -11.84
CA ILE A 12 -2.29 26.74 -13.15
C ILE A 12 -1.96 28.20 -13.36
N LYS A 13 -0.72 28.48 -13.75
CA LYS A 13 -0.26 29.78 -14.26
C LYS A 13 -0.12 29.66 -15.79
N THR A 14 -0.84 30.51 -16.50
CA THR A 14 -0.77 30.59 -17.97
C THR A 14 -0.28 31.97 -18.38
N ASN A 15 0.70 32.00 -19.27
CA ASN A 15 1.25 33.21 -19.87
C ASN A 15 1.45 32.99 -21.37
N ARG A 16 1.58 34.06 -22.14
CA ARG A 16 1.96 33.94 -23.54
C ARG A 16 3.47 33.89 -23.68
N HIS A 17 3.96 33.11 -24.63
CA HIS A 17 5.39 33.01 -24.94
C HIS A 17 6.00 34.33 -25.41
N ASP A 18 5.21 35.18 -26.08
CA ASP A 18 5.67 36.48 -26.59
C ASP A 18 5.55 37.61 -25.56
N ASN A 19 4.89 37.39 -24.42
CA ASN A 19 4.74 38.37 -23.36
C ASN A 19 4.50 37.72 -22.00
N GLU A 20 5.59 37.36 -21.32
CA GLU A 20 5.54 36.73 -20.00
C GLU A 20 5.05 37.65 -18.88
N GLY A 21 5.01 38.96 -19.11
CA GLY A 21 4.53 39.95 -18.14
C GLY A 21 3.02 39.93 -17.94
N ILE A 22 2.26 39.34 -18.88
CA ILE A 22 0.81 39.18 -18.78
C ILE A 22 0.50 37.70 -18.53
N PHE A 23 -0.07 37.39 -17.38
CA PHE A 23 -0.42 36.03 -16.99
C PHE A 23 -1.80 35.95 -16.33
N HIS A 24 -2.38 34.76 -16.33
CA HIS A 24 -3.55 34.40 -15.56
C HIS A 24 -3.19 33.23 -14.64
N ILE A 25 -3.61 33.29 -13.38
CA ILE A 25 -3.45 32.22 -12.40
C ILE A 25 -4.81 31.90 -11.81
N ASP A 26 -5.16 30.62 -11.77
CA ASP A 26 -6.35 30.16 -11.06
C ASP A 26 -6.16 28.72 -10.54
N THR A 27 -7.01 28.33 -9.60
CA THR A 27 -7.08 26.98 -9.07
C THR A 27 -8.36 26.30 -9.53
N LEU A 28 -8.21 25.23 -10.33
CA LEU A 28 -9.32 24.50 -10.90
C LEU A 28 -9.18 22.99 -10.72
N ASP A 29 -10.32 22.30 -10.77
CA ASP A 29 -10.37 20.85 -10.93
C ASP A 29 -10.42 20.51 -12.43
N LEU A 30 -9.35 19.93 -12.95
CA LEU A 30 -9.22 19.61 -14.37
C LEU A 30 -10.22 18.55 -14.84
N TYR A 31 -10.83 17.77 -13.95
CA TYR A 31 -11.87 16.81 -14.36
C TYR A 31 -13.25 17.46 -14.52
N GLN A 32 -13.46 18.66 -13.96
CA GLN A 32 -14.72 19.39 -14.09
C GLN A 32 -14.77 20.20 -15.38
N ALA A 33 -15.68 19.85 -16.29
CA ALA A 33 -15.81 20.53 -17.58
C ALA A 33 -16.07 22.04 -17.44
N ARG A 34 -16.99 22.43 -16.55
CA ARG A 34 -17.30 23.83 -16.27
C ARG A 34 -16.09 24.62 -15.77
N SER A 35 -15.22 23.99 -14.99
CA SER A 35 -14.00 24.63 -14.49
C SER A 35 -12.98 24.84 -15.61
N ARG A 36 -12.85 23.90 -16.54
CA ARG A 36 -11.99 24.06 -17.73
C ARG A 36 -12.51 25.15 -18.66
N GLU A 37 -13.82 25.19 -18.89
CA GLU A 37 -14.48 26.21 -19.70
C GLU A 37 -14.26 27.60 -19.12
N ALA A 38 -14.57 27.81 -17.83
CA ALA A 38 -14.39 29.09 -17.16
C ALA A 38 -12.93 29.57 -17.18
N PHE A 39 -11.97 28.68 -16.96
CA PHE A 39 -10.55 29.01 -17.05
C PHE A 39 -10.13 29.38 -18.48
N SER A 40 -10.60 28.64 -19.49
CA SER A 40 -10.30 28.93 -20.89
C SER A 40 -10.85 30.28 -21.34
N GLU A 41 -12.04 30.66 -20.87
CA GLU A 41 -12.65 31.97 -21.14
C GLU A 41 -11.89 33.10 -20.43
N ALA A 42 -11.47 32.88 -19.18
CA ALA A 42 -10.64 33.83 -18.45
C ALA A 42 -9.29 34.04 -19.15
N CYS A 43 -8.61 32.97 -19.57
CA CYS A 43 -7.39 33.07 -20.37
C CYS A 43 -7.63 33.80 -21.69
N ALA A 44 -8.71 33.51 -22.41
CA ALA A 44 -9.06 34.23 -23.63
C ALA A 44 -9.23 35.73 -23.40
N LYS A 45 -9.88 36.10 -22.29
CA LYS A 45 -10.10 37.50 -21.89
C LYS A 45 -8.80 38.23 -21.52
N TYR A 46 -7.99 37.64 -20.63
CA TYR A 46 -6.81 38.31 -20.08
C TYR A 46 -5.58 38.23 -21.00
N LEU A 47 -5.43 37.12 -21.74
CA LEU A 47 -4.26 36.87 -22.58
C LEU A 47 -4.54 37.16 -24.07
N LYS A 48 -5.80 37.43 -24.45
CA LYS A 48 -6.21 37.65 -25.85
C LYS A 48 -5.84 36.47 -26.76
N VAL A 49 -6.10 35.25 -26.28
CA VAL A 49 -5.90 33.98 -27.00
C VAL A 49 -7.25 33.33 -27.30
N LYS A 50 -7.29 32.29 -28.13
CA LYS A 50 -8.53 31.54 -28.37
C LYS A 50 -8.75 30.54 -27.23
N SER A 51 -9.98 30.50 -26.70
CA SER A 51 -10.37 29.52 -25.67
C SER A 51 -10.20 28.07 -26.16
N SER A 52 -10.40 27.80 -27.46
CA SER A 52 -10.16 26.48 -28.07
C SER A 52 -8.73 25.97 -27.90
N ASP A 53 -7.76 26.88 -28.01
CA ASP A 53 -6.33 26.54 -27.96
C ASP A 53 -5.97 26.21 -26.50
N VAL A 54 -6.46 27.02 -25.55
CA VAL A 54 -6.32 26.74 -24.10
C VAL A 54 -6.98 25.42 -23.71
N MET A 55 -8.16 25.10 -24.25
CA MET A 55 -8.82 23.81 -24.00
C MET A 55 -8.01 22.62 -24.53
N ALA A 56 -7.36 22.77 -25.69
CA ALA A 56 -6.47 21.74 -26.22
C ALA A 56 -5.25 21.52 -25.30
N ASP A 57 -4.62 22.60 -24.83
CA ASP A 57 -3.49 22.53 -23.90
C ASP A 57 -3.88 21.90 -22.56
N LEU A 58 -5.07 22.22 -22.02
CA LEU A 58 -5.59 21.60 -20.81
C LEU A 58 -5.77 20.07 -20.97
N ASN A 59 -6.20 19.59 -22.14
CA ASN A 59 -6.31 18.14 -22.39
C ASN A 59 -4.94 17.46 -22.41
N VAL A 60 -3.92 18.10 -23.00
CA VAL A 60 -2.54 17.60 -22.97
C VAL A 60 -2.02 17.57 -21.53
N LEU A 61 -2.24 18.65 -20.77
CA LEU A 61 -1.83 18.74 -19.37
C LEU A 61 -2.47 17.66 -18.50
N ILE A 62 -3.75 17.33 -18.72
CA ILE A 62 -4.42 16.22 -18.02
C ILE A 62 -3.66 14.91 -18.25
N GLY A 63 -3.35 14.56 -19.50
CA GLY A 63 -2.63 13.33 -19.81
C GLY A 63 -1.23 13.26 -19.17
N LEU A 64 -0.51 14.39 -19.12
CA LEU A 64 0.79 14.47 -18.45
C LEU A 64 0.67 14.29 -16.93
N LEU A 65 -0.30 14.96 -16.30
CA LEU A 65 -0.51 14.87 -14.85
C LEU A 65 -1.02 13.49 -14.42
N GLU A 66 -1.83 12.82 -15.25
CA GLU A 66 -2.24 11.45 -15.03
C GLU A 66 -1.05 10.49 -15.05
N LYS A 67 -0.16 10.63 -16.05
CA LYS A 67 1.07 9.83 -16.15
C LYS A 67 1.98 10.06 -14.94
N GLU A 68 2.24 11.31 -14.59
CA GLU A 68 3.07 11.69 -13.44
C GLU A 68 2.51 11.14 -12.13
N ARG A 69 1.19 11.21 -11.92
CA ARG A 69 0.53 10.60 -10.75
C ARG A 69 0.79 9.10 -10.68
N VAL A 70 0.70 8.38 -11.80
CA VAL A 70 0.99 6.93 -11.84
C VAL A 70 2.45 6.65 -11.48
N GLU A 71 3.39 7.49 -11.90
CA GLU A 71 4.81 7.35 -11.57
C GLU A 71 5.08 7.67 -10.08
N MET A 72 4.55 8.77 -9.56
CA MET A 72 4.63 9.13 -8.13
C MET A 72 4.01 8.04 -7.23
N LEU A 73 2.97 7.35 -7.68
CA LEU A 73 2.36 6.22 -6.97
C LEU A 73 3.29 4.99 -6.93
N LYS A 74 4.06 4.75 -7.99
CA LYS A 74 5.07 3.67 -8.02
C LYS A 74 6.23 3.99 -7.10
N GLU A 75 6.66 5.25 -7.04
CA GLU A 75 7.79 5.68 -6.22
C GLU A 75 7.45 5.74 -4.73
N LYS A 76 6.29 6.28 -4.34
CA LYS A 76 5.86 6.32 -2.93
C LYS A 76 5.72 4.94 -2.28
N ASN A 77 5.48 3.90 -3.08
CA ASN A 77 5.34 2.52 -2.61
C ASN A 77 6.66 1.75 -2.58
N LYS A 78 7.77 2.34 -3.05
CA LYS A 78 9.11 1.76 -2.89
C LYS A 78 9.63 2.11 -1.50
N VAL A 79 9.49 1.17 -0.57
CA VAL A 79 10.35 1.17 0.62
C VAL A 79 11.77 0.90 0.13
N GLU A 80 12.70 1.84 0.35
CA GLU A 80 14.11 1.64 0.04
C GLU A 80 14.69 0.55 0.95
N VAL A 81 14.62 -0.70 0.50
CA VAL A 81 15.31 -1.81 1.14
C VAL A 81 16.79 -1.68 0.81
N LYS A 82 17.61 -1.38 1.83
CA LYS A 82 19.07 -1.43 1.65
C LYS A 82 19.47 -2.86 1.32
N PRO A 83 20.16 -3.11 0.19
CA PRO A 83 20.62 -4.45 -0.13
C PRO A 83 21.64 -4.89 0.92
N MET A 84 21.56 -6.16 1.33
CA MET A 84 22.60 -6.76 2.17
C MET A 84 23.95 -6.68 1.44
N SER A 85 25.00 -6.36 2.19
CA SER A 85 26.38 -6.51 1.74
C SER A 85 26.72 -7.99 1.51
N ASP A 86 27.80 -8.25 0.77
CA ASP A 86 28.27 -9.62 0.53
C ASP A 86 28.64 -10.34 1.84
N ILE A 87 29.15 -9.60 2.82
CA ILE A 87 29.50 -10.13 4.16
C ILE A 87 28.23 -10.55 4.90
N GLU A 88 27.25 -9.65 5.03
CA GLU A 88 25.97 -9.95 5.70
C GLU A 88 25.25 -11.12 5.02
N LYS A 89 25.33 -11.19 3.69
CA LYS A 89 24.75 -12.29 2.93
C LYS A 89 25.45 -13.61 3.22
N GLN A 90 26.78 -13.62 3.31
CA GLN A 90 27.52 -14.83 3.65
C GLN A 90 27.21 -15.29 5.08
N GLU A 91 27.18 -14.37 6.05
CA GLU A 91 26.81 -14.68 7.44
C GLU A 91 25.39 -15.28 7.53
N ALA A 92 24.44 -14.72 6.78
CA ALA A 92 23.08 -15.25 6.71
C ALA A 92 23.04 -16.66 6.09
N LEU A 93 23.83 -16.93 5.06
CA LEU A 93 23.93 -18.26 4.44
C LEU A 93 24.55 -19.28 5.39
N ASP A 94 25.58 -18.88 6.15
CA ASP A 94 26.23 -19.74 7.14
C ASP A 94 25.25 -20.11 8.26
N VAL A 95 24.42 -19.14 8.71
CA VAL A 95 23.32 -19.40 9.66
C VAL A 95 22.32 -20.40 9.07
N LEU A 96 21.90 -20.23 7.81
CA LEU A 96 20.94 -21.11 7.16
C LEU A 96 21.46 -22.54 6.94
N ALA A 97 22.78 -22.71 6.83
CA ALA A 97 23.42 -24.02 6.68
C ALA A 97 23.64 -24.77 8.00
N ASP A 98 23.37 -24.13 9.14
CA ASP A 98 23.55 -24.72 10.47
C ASP A 98 22.63 -25.95 10.67
N LYS A 99 23.22 -27.06 11.14
CA LYS A 99 22.48 -28.31 11.42
C LYS A 99 21.50 -28.16 12.58
N ASP A 100 21.78 -27.23 13.50
CA ASP A 100 20.95 -26.93 14.66
C ASP A 100 20.10 -25.66 14.46
N LEU A 101 19.86 -25.25 13.20
CA LEU A 101 19.11 -24.03 12.86
C LEU A 101 17.78 -23.89 13.63
N VAL A 102 17.01 -24.98 13.75
CA VAL A 102 15.72 -24.96 14.46
C VAL A 102 15.90 -24.61 15.94
N LYS A 103 16.93 -25.17 16.59
CA LYS A 103 17.25 -24.86 17.98
C LYS A 103 17.68 -23.41 18.11
N ARG A 104 18.51 -22.93 17.20
CA ARG A 104 18.98 -21.53 17.17
C ARG A 104 17.83 -20.54 17.03
N ILE A 105 16.87 -20.80 16.14
CA ILE A 105 15.65 -19.99 16.00
C ILE A 105 14.89 -19.91 17.33
N ILE A 106 14.69 -21.05 18.01
CA ILE A 106 13.97 -21.10 19.29
C ILE A 106 14.71 -20.29 20.37
N GLU A 107 16.04 -20.39 20.43
CA GLU A 107 16.88 -19.60 21.34
C GLU A 107 16.83 -18.10 21.04
N ASP A 108 16.74 -17.70 19.77
CA ASP A 108 16.57 -16.30 19.39
C ASP A 108 15.23 -15.73 19.87
N PHE A 109 14.16 -16.54 19.87
CA PHE A 109 12.90 -16.16 20.53
C PHE A 109 13.06 -15.95 22.05
N ASP A 110 13.84 -16.79 22.73
CA ASP A 110 14.12 -16.63 24.17
C ASP A 110 14.89 -15.31 24.42
N ARG A 111 15.85 -14.97 23.56
CA ARG A 111 16.64 -13.72 23.65
C ARG A 111 15.80 -12.46 23.51
N ILE A 112 14.73 -12.49 22.71
CA ILE A 112 13.80 -11.35 22.58
C ILE A 112 12.69 -11.34 23.65
N GLY A 113 12.78 -12.24 24.64
CA GLY A 113 11.94 -12.21 25.84
C GLY A 113 10.71 -13.11 25.81
N LEU A 114 10.54 -13.98 24.80
CA LEU A 114 9.48 -14.98 24.79
C LEU A 114 10.06 -16.32 25.26
N VAL A 115 9.85 -16.69 26.52
CA VAL A 115 10.38 -17.94 27.10
C VAL A 115 9.34 -19.06 27.04
N GLY A 116 9.78 -20.30 26.76
CA GLY A 116 8.89 -21.47 26.67
C GLY A 116 8.25 -21.62 25.29
N GLU A 117 7.10 -22.30 25.18
CA GLU A 117 6.27 -22.35 23.96
C GLU A 117 7.02 -22.78 22.67
N SER A 118 8.05 -23.63 22.79
CA SER A 118 8.98 -23.94 21.68
C SER A 118 8.29 -24.38 20.38
N LYS A 119 7.22 -25.19 20.49
CA LYS A 119 6.43 -25.62 19.33
C LYS A 119 5.69 -24.45 18.67
N ASN A 120 5.07 -23.60 19.47
CA ASN A 120 4.28 -22.46 18.98
C ASN A 120 5.18 -21.38 18.38
N LYS A 121 6.35 -21.13 18.95
CA LYS A 121 7.39 -20.27 18.35
C LYS A 121 7.77 -20.74 16.95
N LEU A 122 8.10 -22.02 16.80
CA LEU A 122 8.54 -22.58 15.54
C LEU A 122 7.42 -22.56 14.49
N ILE A 123 6.19 -22.94 14.87
CA ILE A 123 5.02 -22.85 13.99
C ILE A 123 4.78 -21.40 13.56
N GLY A 124 4.85 -20.45 14.49
CA GLY A 124 4.71 -19.03 14.21
C GLY A 124 5.75 -18.52 13.22
N TYR A 125 7.02 -18.82 13.48
CA TYR A 125 8.14 -18.44 12.61
C TYR A 125 7.98 -19.02 11.19
N LEU A 126 7.73 -20.33 11.07
CA LEU A 126 7.54 -20.96 9.76
C LEU A 126 6.32 -20.40 9.02
N SER A 127 5.25 -20.07 9.75
CA SER A 127 4.05 -19.46 9.17
C SER A 127 4.36 -18.11 8.53
N VAL A 128 5.13 -17.23 9.19
CA VAL A 128 5.48 -15.93 8.60
C VAL A 128 6.50 -16.03 7.47
N ILE A 129 7.42 -17.01 7.52
CA ILE A 129 8.36 -17.25 6.42
C ILE A 129 7.67 -17.82 5.18
N SER A 130 6.61 -18.61 5.36
CA SER A 130 5.83 -19.20 4.26
C SER A 130 5.27 -18.17 3.26
N ARG A 131 5.19 -16.87 3.62
CA ARG A 131 4.86 -15.76 2.71
C ARG A 131 5.70 -15.73 1.42
N LEU A 132 6.89 -16.35 1.43
CA LEU A 132 7.81 -16.43 0.29
C LEU A 132 7.53 -17.65 -0.61
N LEU A 133 6.67 -18.57 -0.17
CA LEU A 133 6.28 -19.75 -0.90
C LEU A 133 5.08 -19.46 -1.81
N PRO A 134 4.85 -20.27 -2.86
CA PRO A 134 3.67 -20.14 -3.71
C PRO A 134 2.36 -20.31 -2.95
N ASP A 135 2.34 -21.10 -1.87
CA ASP A 135 1.18 -21.33 -1.02
C ASP A 135 1.51 -21.03 0.45
N PRO A 136 1.28 -19.79 0.91
CA PRO A 136 1.60 -19.38 2.27
C PRO A 136 0.59 -19.89 3.29
N MET A 137 1.07 -20.18 4.49
CA MET A 137 0.26 -20.65 5.60
C MET A 137 -0.49 -19.51 6.30
N GLY A 138 -1.74 -19.77 6.67
CA GLY A 138 -2.48 -18.95 7.62
C GLY A 138 -2.25 -19.44 9.05
N LEU A 139 -2.08 -18.52 10.00
CA LEU A 139 -1.94 -18.83 11.42
C LEU A 139 -3.07 -18.18 12.23
N LEU A 140 -3.74 -18.99 13.05
CA LEU A 140 -4.71 -18.53 14.04
C LEU A 140 -4.21 -18.93 15.43
N ILE A 141 -3.98 -17.94 16.30
CA ILE A 141 -3.56 -18.16 17.68
C ILE A 141 -4.79 -18.14 18.57
N LEU A 142 -5.15 -19.30 19.13
CA LEU A 142 -6.27 -19.46 20.06
C LEU A 142 -5.73 -19.70 21.47
N SER A 143 -6.06 -18.80 22.39
CA SER A 143 -5.68 -18.95 23.81
C SER A 143 -6.74 -18.36 24.73
N ARG A 144 -6.68 -18.71 26.01
CA ARG A 144 -7.43 -17.99 27.04
C ARG A 144 -6.88 -16.55 27.18
N SER A 145 -7.71 -15.65 27.68
CA SER A 145 -7.28 -14.28 27.99
C SER A 145 -6.08 -14.29 28.96
N GLY A 146 -5.09 -13.44 28.71
CA GLY A 146 -3.87 -13.34 29.52
C GLY A 146 -2.82 -14.43 29.30
N ALA A 147 -3.07 -15.42 28.43
CA ALA A 147 -2.14 -16.54 28.20
C ALA A 147 -0.98 -16.24 27.22
N GLY A 148 -0.72 -14.96 26.90
CA GLY A 148 0.42 -14.57 26.05
C GLY A 148 0.20 -14.65 24.54
N LYS A 149 -1.05 -14.73 24.04
CA LYS A 149 -1.35 -14.72 22.59
C LYS A 149 -0.73 -13.52 21.87
N THR A 150 -0.95 -12.31 22.40
CA THR A 150 -0.39 -11.08 21.81
C THR A 150 1.13 -11.11 21.86
N SER A 151 1.71 -11.55 22.97
CA SER A 151 3.16 -11.69 23.11
C SER A 151 3.77 -12.65 22.09
N LEU A 152 3.12 -13.79 21.80
CA LEU A 152 3.56 -14.73 20.77
C LEU A 152 3.48 -14.09 19.37
N GLN A 153 2.36 -13.46 19.04
CA GLN A 153 2.16 -12.79 17.75
C GLN A 153 3.21 -11.68 17.52
N ASP A 154 3.41 -10.81 18.52
CA ASP A 154 4.37 -9.71 18.45
C ASP A 154 5.80 -10.24 18.30
N ALA A 155 6.17 -11.27 19.06
CA ALA A 155 7.48 -11.89 18.97
C ALA A 155 7.73 -12.48 17.58
N VAL A 156 6.74 -13.16 16.99
CA VAL A 156 6.85 -13.71 15.63
C VAL A 156 6.97 -12.58 14.60
N CYS A 157 6.19 -11.50 14.76
CA CYS A 157 6.24 -10.34 13.86
C CYS A 157 7.58 -9.60 13.89
N LYS A 158 8.30 -9.59 15.02
CA LYS A 158 9.66 -9.01 15.12
C LYS A 158 10.70 -9.69 14.23
N PHE A 159 10.47 -10.93 13.80
CA PHE A 159 11.34 -11.63 12.85
C PHE A 159 10.96 -11.40 11.37
N VAL A 160 9.94 -10.57 11.11
CA VAL A 160 9.52 -10.19 9.76
C VAL A 160 10.11 -8.80 9.47
N PRO A 161 10.82 -8.62 8.34
CA PRO A 161 11.29 -7.30 7.93
C PRO A 161 10.14 -6.29 7.86
N GLU A 162 10.36 -5.05 8.27
CA GLU A 162 9.32 -4.02 8.36
C GLU A 162 8.60 -3.81 7.03
N GLU A 163 9.33 -3.85 5.91
CA GLU A 163 8.77 -3.73 4.57
C GLU A 163 7.86 -4.90 4.18
N SER A 164 8.00 -6.04 4.84
CA SER A 164 7.23 -7.27 4.65
C SER A 164 6.13 -7.46 5.68
N LEU A 165 6.02 -6.58 6.69
CA LEU A 165 5.02 -6.68 7.76
C LEU A 165 3.94 -5.61 7.58
N ILE A 166 2.68 -6.04 7.67
CA ILE A 166 1.52 -5.15 7.75
C ILE A 166 0.75 -5.56 8.99
N GLN A 167 0.76 -4.71 10.00
CA GLN A 167 0.07 -4.94 11.26
C GLN A 167 -1.12 -4.01 11.42
N TYR A 168 -2.28 -4.56 11.77
CA TYR A 168 -3.51 -3.81 12.03
C TYR A 168 -4.21 -4.30 13.28
N THR A 169 -4.79 -3.37 14.03
CA THR A 169 -5.73 -3.67 15.12
C THR A 169 -7.10 -4.06 14.58
N ARG A 170 -7.54 -3.41 13.49
CA ARG A 170 -8.84 -3.64 12.85
C ARG A 170 -8.81 -3.40 11.35
N LEU A 171 -9.52 -4.24 10.61
CA LEU A 171 -9.78 -4.10 9.17
C LEU A 171 -11.27 -3.85 8.94
N THR A 172 -11.59 -2.83 8.14
CA THR A 172 -12.95 -2.65 7.63
C THR A 172 -13.20 -3.60 6.46
N GLY A 173 -14.45 -4.00 6.23
CA GLY A 173 -14.74 -5.06 5.25
C GLY A 173 -14.29 -4.79 3.83
N GLN A 174 -14.21 -3.52 3.44
CA GLN A 174 -13.75 -3.12 2.10
C GLN A 174 -12.27 -2.73 2.02
N SER A 175 -11.56 -2.64 3.15
CA SER A 175 -10.19 -2.12 3.21
C SER A 175 -9.20 -2.87 2.31
N LEU A 176 -9.38 -4.20 2.16
CA LEU A 176 -8.48 -5.03 1.35
C LEU A 176 -8.71 -4.86 -0.17
N PHE A 177 -9.92 -4.47 -0.60
CA PHE A 177 -10.22 -4.25 -2.02
C PHE A 177 -9.70 -2.92 -2.56
N TYR A 178 -9.48 -1.94 -1.68
CA TYR A 178 -8.96 -0.62 -2.05
C TYR A 178 -7.44 -0.51 -1.97
N ARG A 179 -6.75 -1.62 -1.70
CA ARG A 179 -5.28 -1.68 -1.70
C ARG A 179 -4.76 -1.86 -3.12
N ASP A 180 -3.52 -1.41 -3.34
CA ASP A 180 -2.83 -1.66 -4.61
C ASP A 180 -2.76 -3.17 -4.90
N LYS A 181 -2.81 -3.52 -6.19
CA LYS A 181 -2.92 -4.91 -6.69
C LYS A 181 -1.92 -5.90 -6.07
N ASN A 182 -0.74 -5.43 -5.69
CA ASN A 182 0.33 -6.25 -5.11
C ASN A 182 0.69 -5.86 -3.67
N ALA A 183 -0.13 -5.05 -2.99
CA ALA A 183 0.19 -4.51 -1.67
C ALA A 183 0.41 -5.58 -0.59
N LEU A 184 -0.16 -6.78 -0.78
CA LEU A 184 -0.03 -7.93 0.15
C LEU A 184 0.92 -9.02 -0.36
N LYS A 185 1.49 -8.87 -1.56
CA LYS A 185 2.33 -9.90 -2.16
C LYS A 185 3.60 -10.07 -1.32
N ASN A 186 3.88 -11.31 -0.90
CA ASN A 186 5.01 -11.67 -0.04
C ASN A 186 5.06 -10.92 1.30
N LYS A 187 3.91 -10.43 1.78
CA LYS A 187 3.80 -9.71 3.05
C LYS A 187 3.01 -10.52 4.07
N VAL A 188 3.34 -10.33 5.34
CA VAL A 188 2.57 -10.85 6.47
C VAL A 188 1.51 -9.81 6.83
N LEU A 189 0.24 -10.24 6.83
CA LEU A 189 -0.86 -9.45 7.36
C LEU A 189 -1.17 -9.96 8.78
N ALA A 190 -0.74 -9.21 9.80
CA ALA A 190 -1.00 -9.50 11.20
C ALA A 190 -2.21 -8.69 11.69
N ILE A 191 -3.19 -9.37 12.27
CA ILE A 191 -4.40 -8.77 12.83
C ILE A 191 -4.45 -9.15 14.32
N GLU A 192 -4.48 -8.16 15.21
CA GLU A 192 -4.26 -8.40 16.66
C GLU A 192 -5.43 -9.13 17.34
N GLU A 193 -6.67 -8.83 16.96
CA GLU A 193 -7.86 -9.43 17.56
C GLU A 193 -8.83 -9.97 16.52
N GLU A 194 -9.54 -11.04 16.88
CA GLU A 194 -10.55 -11.65 16.01
C GLU A 194 -11.67 -10.65 15.67
N GLU A 195 -12.09 -9.82 16.63
CA GLU A 195 -13.05 -8.74 16.41
C GLU A 195 -12.57 -7.74 15.35
N GLY A 196 -11.26 -7.53 15.28
CA GLY A 196 -10.60 -6.69 14.27
C GLY A 196 -10.71 -7.25 12.85
N MET A 197 -11.02 -8.54 12.70
CA MET A 197 -11.18 -9.23 11.42
C MET A 197 -12.64 -9.36 10.98
N THR A 198 -13.61 -9.26 11.89
CA THR A 198 -15.03 -9.62 11.64
C THR A 198 -15.58 -9.05 10.35
N ASP A 199 -15.39 -7.75 10.11
CA ASP A 199 -15.93 -7.07 8.93
C ASP A 199 -15.26 -7.53 7.61
N ALA A 200 -14.01 -8.01 7.67
CA ALA A 200 -13.18 -8.40 6.54
C ALA A 200 -13.00 -9.93 6.39
N LEU A 201 -13.67 -10.74 7.22
CA LEU A 201 -13.46 -12.17 7.33
C LEU A 201 -13.64 -12.91 5.99
N TYR A 202 -14.65 -12.53 5.21
CA TYR A 202 -14.88 -13.11 3.88
C TYR A 202 -13.69 -12.86 2.94
N SER A 203 -13.21 -11.63 2.91
CA SER A 203 -12.06 -11.22 2.09
C SER A 203 -10.80 -11.98 2.51
N ILE A 204 -10.57 -12.16 3.81
CA ILE A 204 -9.40 -12.89 4.32
C ILE A 204 -9.49 -14.38 3.96
N ARG A 205 -10.64 -15.03 4.13
CA ARG A 205 -10.83 -16.43 3.72
C ARG A 205 -10.63 -16.61 2.21
N THR A 206 -11.10 -15.66 1.41
CA THR A 206 -10.91 -15.67 -0.04
C THR A 206 -9.44 -15.51 -0.43
N LEU A 207 -8.69 -14.63 0.27
CA LEU A 207 -7.24 -14.53 0.09
C LEU A 207 -6.52 -15.83 0.48
N GLN A 208 -6.90 -16.47 1.58
CA GLN A 208 -6.30 -17.72 2.02
C GLN A 208 -6.55 -18.86 1.04
N SER A 209 -7.74 -18.93 0.42
CA SER A 209 -8.10 -20.03 -0.50
C SER A 209 -7.70 -19.79 -1.95
N SER A 210 -7.86 -18.56 -2.44
CA SER A 210 -7.75 -18.22 -3.87
C SER A 210 -6.53 -17.35 -4.17
N GLN A 211 -5.84 -16.85 -3.14
CA GLN A 211 -4.68 -15.94 -3.22
C GLN A 211 -4.93 -14.65 -4.01
N LYS A 212 -6.19 -14.35 -4.28
CA LYS A 212 -6.63 -13.22 -5.10
C LYS A 212 -7.94 -12.69 -4.56
N LEU A 213 -8.05 -11.36 -4.56
CA LEU A 213 -9.31 -10.66 -4.36
C LEU A 213 -9.68 -9.95 -5.65
N SER A 214 -10.94 -10.09 -6.03
CA SER A 214 -11.55 -9.36 -7.14
C SER A 214 -12.90 -8.85 -6.69
N ILE A 215 -13.18 -7.58 -6.94
CA ILE A 215 -14.48 -6.98 -6.74
C ILE A 215 -14.92 -6.34 -8.05
N ALA A 216 -16.16 -6.60 -8.45
CA ALA A 216 -16.83 -5.79 -9.45
C ALA A 216 -17.66 -4.75 -8.69
N SER A 217 -17.27 -3.48 -8.77
CA SER A 217 -18.06 -2.39 -8.20
C SER A 217 -18.70 -1.57 -9.32
N THR A 218 -19.99 -1.29 -9.18
CA THR A 218 -20.66 -0.28 -10.00
C THR A 218 -20.24 1.09 -9.46
N ARG A 219 -19.52 1.87 -10.27
CA ARG A 219 -19.46 3.32 -10.03
C ARG A 219 -20.85 3.86 -10.32
N THR A 220 -21.54 4.36 -9.31
CA THR A 220 -22.74 5.18 -9.52
C THR A 220 -22.31 6.41 -10.30
N ASP A 221 -22.82 6.56 -11.51
CA ASP A 221 -22.74 7.81 -12.26
C ASP A 221 -23.35 8.92 -11.39
N ALA A 222 -22.63 10.00 -11.15
CA ALA A 222 -23.12 11.17 -10.42
C ALA A 222 -24.06 12.02 -11.30
N LYS A 223 -25.07 11.36 -11.89
CA LYS A 223 -26.16 11.97 -12.66
C LYS A 223 -27.50 11.42 -12.20
N THR A 224 -27.87 11.81 -10.98
CA THR A 224 -29.25 12.15 -10.58
C THR A 224 -29.14 13.15 -9.44
#